data_AF-A0A1F4ZFA0-F1
#
_entry.id   AF-A0A1F4ZFA0-F1
#
_cell.length_a   1.000
_cell.length_b   1.000
_cell.length_c   1.000
_cell.angle_alpha   90.00
_cell.angle_beta   90.00
_cell.angle_gamma   90.00
#
_symmetry.space_group_name_H-M   'P 1'
#
loop_
_entity.id
_entity.type
_entity.pdbx_description
1 polymer ?
#
loop_
_entity_poly.entity_id
_entity_poly.type
_entity_poly.pdbx_seq_one_letter_code
_entity_poly.pdbx_strand_id
1 'polypeptide(L)'
;MATDYTESLRSKFAQFLGPLGVSHNTYKNYLSDLLHFFDWYASLGLTLSPENIADSLTPTQLAHYRDHLISHSPVTTANRRLSTLRRFCQFAFSQNILPSDPSANLSNISQPLTAQEAILTRFRSFLKSEGASIVTIKNYLSDARYFMQFSPQLDPDLSAYTLHLQATFSPSTALRRLSSAKKLVYFLQSQPPLPPLETPPPAPELVPTPITPETYLSEVVPEDLPPPPPPIPSSSNQTLLNQLDLSFPPEISHETSIPPSPPPSPVSPNRTTSYSTSRLSTIIIIVTLVGCILTAIAAYLLARSEPGQIIDPSSTSQPLP
;
A
#
# COMPACT_ATOMS: atom_id res chain seq x y z
N MET A 1 9.49 -27.84 25.72
CA MET A 1 8.88 -26.87 26.66
C MET A 1 8.75 -25.47 26.06
N ALA A 2 9.76 -24.91 25.37
CA ALA A 2 9.68 -23.56 24.76
C ALA A 2 8.65 -23.40 23.62
N THR A 3 8.28 -24.48 22.92
CA THR A 3 7.29 -24.47 21.83
C THR A 3 5.86 -24.21 22.30
N ASP A 4 5.55 -24.47 23.57
CA ASP A 4 4.19 -24.34 24.11
C ASP A 4 3.81 -22.87 24.35
N TYR A 5 4.77 -22.06 24.82
CA TYR A 5 4.51 -20.65 25.10
C TYR A 5 4.37 -19.81 23.82
N THR A 6 5.22 -20.03 22.82
CA THR A 6 5.10 -19.33 21.53
C THR A 6 3.79 -19.67 20.82
N GLU A 7 3.32 -20.91 20.91
CA GLU A 7 2.02 -21.32 20.39
C GLU A 7 0.87 -20.66 21.15
N SER A 8 0.96 -20.57 22.48
CA SER A 8 0.01 -19.82 23.32
C SER A 8 -0.07 -18.34 22.91
N LEU A 9 1.07 -17.67 22.73
CA LEU A 9 1.14 -16.28 22.26
C LEU A 9 0.52 -16.12 20.87
N ARG A 10 0.82 -17.04 19.95
CA ARG A 10 0.28 -17.04 18.58
C ARG A 10 -1.24 -17.18 18.60
N SER A 11 -1.77 -18.07 19.45
CA SER A 11 -3.21 -18.27 19.62
C SER A 11 -3.92 -17.04 20.19
N LYS A 12 -3.36 -16.42 21.23
CA LYS A 12 -3.89 -15.17 21.80
C LYS A 12 -3.84 -14.02 20.79
N PHE A 13 -2.76 -13.90 20.03
CA PHE A 13 -2.66 -12.90 18.96
C PHE A 13 -3.67 -13.14 17.84
N ALA A 14 -3.92 -14.40 17.46
CA ALA A 14 -4.96 -14.76 16.51
C ALA A 14 -6.36 -14.32 16.97
N GLN A 15 -6.68 -14.53 18.25
CA GLN A 15 -7.94 -14.06 18.85
C GLN A 15 -8.05 -12.54 18.84
N PHE A 16 -6.96 -11.83 19.15
CA PHE A 16 -6.89 -10.37 19.08
C PHE A 16 -7.15 -9.82 17.67
N LEU A 17 -6.69 -10.51 16.62
CA LEU A 17 -6.87 -10.07 15.24
C LEU A 17 -8.32 -10.22 14.74
N GLY A 18 -9.11 -11.14 15.29
CA GLY A 18 -10.47 -11.45 14.83
C GLY A 18 -11.42 -10.25 14.86
N PRO A 19 -11.60 -9.57 16.00
CA PRO A 19 -12.46 -8.39 16.13
C PRO A 19 -12.02 -7.21 15.25
N LEU A 20 -10.76 -7.15 14.81
CA LEU A 20 -10.23 -6.06 13.99
C LEU A 20 -10.67 -6.13 12.51
N GLY A 21 -11.43 -7.15 12.11
CA GLY A 21 -12.00 -7.25 10.76
C GLY A 21 -10.94 -7.37 9.65
N VAL A 22 -9.75 -7.89 9.97
CA VAL A 22 -8.68 -8.06 8.98
C VAL A 22 -9.08 -9.12 7.93
N SER A 23 -8.66 -8.92 6.67
CA SER A 23 -8.95 -9.88 5.61
C SER A 23 -8.34 -11.26 5.91
N HIS A 24 -8.92 -12.33 5.37
CA HIS A 24 -8.40 -13.70 5.55
C HIS A 24 -6.93 -13.85 5.16
N ASN A 25 -6.51 -13.21 4.06
CA ASN A 25 -5.11 -13.23 3.62
C ASN A 25 -4.21 -12.44 4.58
N THR A 26 -4.67 -11.29 5.07
CA THR A 26 -3.95 -10.49 6.07
C THR A 26 -3.77 -11.28 7.37
N TYR A 27 -4.83 -11.94 7.83
CA TYR A 27 -4.81 -12.79 9.02
C TYR A 27 -3.76 -13.90 8.91
N LYS A 28 -3.78 -14.68 7.81
CA LYS A 28 -2.79 -15.74 7.56
C LYS A 28 -1.37 -15.21 7.49
N ASN A 29 -1.18 -14.06 6.82
CA ASN A 29 0.12 -13.43 6.73
C ASN A 29 0.64 -13.01 8.11
N TYR A 30 -0.19 -12.41 8.96
CA TYR A 30 0.20 -12.05 10.31
C TYR A 30 0.65 -13.26 11.14
N LEU A 31 -0.09 -14.37 11.10
CA LEU A 31 0.31 -15.55 11.86
C LEU A 31 1.59 -16.21 11.32
N SER A 32 1.76 -16.27 10.01
CA SER A 32 2.97 -16.83 9.38
C SER A 32 4.19 -15.94 9.62
N ASP A 33 4.01 -14.62 9.59
CA ASP A 33 5.09 -13.67 9.84
C ASP A 33 5.52 -13.67 11.30
N LEU A 34 4.58 -13.80 12.24
CA LEU A 34 4.89 -13.94 13.66
C LEU A 34 5.63 -15.24 13.97
N LEU A 35 5.20 -16.36 13.37
CA LEU A 35 5.88 -17.64 13.53
C LEU A 35 7.35 -17.57 13.09
N HIS A 36 7.62 -16.92 11.96
CA HIS A 36 9.00 -16.71 11.51
C HIS A 36 9.84 -15.88 12.49
N PHE A 37 9.25 -14.90 13.17
CA PHE A 37 9.97 -14.17 14.22
C PHE A 37 10.34 -15.12 15.36
N PHE A 38 9.41 -15.98 15.79
CA PHE A 38 9.70 -17.00 16.82
C PHE A 38 10.77 -18.00 16.37
N ASP A 39 10.71 -18.47 15.14
CA ASP A 39 11.71 -19.39 14.57
C ASP A 39 13.10 -18.74 14.49
N TRP A 40 13.15 -17.46 14.08
CA TRP A 40 14.39 -16.69 14.09
C TRP A 40 14.93 -16.50 15.51
N TYR A 41 14.08 -16.17 16.47
CA TYR A 41 14.52 -16.01 17.86
C TYR A 41 15.06 -17.33 18.43
N ALA A 42 14.40 -18.44 18.12
CA ALA A 42 14.83 -19.78 18.49
C ALA A 42 16.15 -20.18 17.82
N SER A 43 16.41 -19.74 16.58
CA SER A 43 17.68 -20.05 15.89
C SER A 43 18.90 -19.37 16.51
N LEU A 44 18.69 -18.33 17.32
CA LEU A 44 19.73 -17.72 18.17
C LEU A 44 20.02 -18.53 19.45
N GLY A 45 19.35 -19.67 19.65
CA GLY A 45 19.42 -20.46 20.89
C GLY A 45 18.60 -19.86 22.04
N LEU A 46 17.76 -18.86 21.76
CA LEU A 46 16.93 -18.18 22.74
C LEU A 46 15.53 -18.78 22.77
N THR A 47 14.86 -18.71 23.92
CA THR A 47 13.48 -19.20 24.08
C THR A 47 12.63 -18.12 24.71
N LEU A 48 11.38 -17.98 24.25
CA LEU A 48 10.43 -17.11 24.91
C LEU A 48 9.75 -17.88 26.05
N SER A 49 9.67 -17.25 27.22
CA SER A 49 8.89 -17.71 28.36
C SER A 49 8.18 -16.53 29.02
N PRO A 50 7.19 -16.78 29.90
CA PRO A 50 6.52 -15.72 30.64
C PRO A 50 7.50 -14.84 31.44
N GLU A 51 8.55 -15.42 32.01
CA GLU A 51 9.50 -14.67 32.84
C GLU A 51 10.52 -13.84 32.04
N ASN A 52 10.77 -14.15 30.77
CA ASN A 52 11.79 -13.44 29.98
C ASN A 52 11.23 -12.61 28.81
N ILE A 53 9.90 -12.56 28.63
CA ILE A 53 9.30 -11.95 27.44
C ILE A 53 9.61 -10.45 27.32
N ALA A 54 9.65 -9.74 28.44
CA ALA A 54 9.99 -8.32 28.48
C ALA A 54 11.46 -8.08 28.09
N ASP A 55 12.36 -8.96 28.52
CA ASP A 55 13.79 -8.90 28.18
C ASP A 55 14.05 -9.37 26.75
N SER A 56 13.17 -10.21 26.21
CA SER A 56 13.26 -10.78 24.86
C SER A 56 12.70 -9.86 23.77
N LEU A 57 11.70 -9.04 24.09
CA LEU A 57 11.10 -8.07 23.16
C LEU A 57 11.53 -6.64 23.50
N THR A 58 12.83 -6.39 23.47
CA THR A 58 13.40 -5.04 23.64
C THR A 58 13.55 -4.33 22.29
N PRO A 59 13.59 -2.98 22.26
CA PRO A 59 13.87 -2.24 21.03
C PRO A 59 15.14 -2.71 20.31
N THR A 60 16.18 -3.06 21.08
CA THR A 60 17.44 -3.62 20.57
C THR A 60 17.21 -4.96 19.87
N GLN A 61 16.44 -5.88 20.46
CA GLN A 61 16.16 -7.17 19.83
C GLN A 61 15.31 -7.01 18.55
N LEU A 62 14.35 -6.08 18.54
CA LEU A 62 13.57 -5.78 17.34
C LEU A 62 14.45 -5.17 16.23
N ALA A 63 15.46 -4.37 16.59
CA ALA A 63 16.45 -3.86 15.65
C ALA A 63 17.33 -4.99 15.06
N HIS A 64 17.79 -5.93 15.89
CA HIS A 64 18.50 -7.12 15.39
C HIS A 64 17.66 -7.97 14.44
N TYR A 65 16.36 -8.15 14.73
CA TYR A 65 15.46 -8.84 13.81
C TYR A 65 15.32 -8.08 12.50
N ARG A 66 15.17 -6.76 12.55
CA ARG A 66 15.15 -5.91 11.37
C ARG A 66 16.40 -6.09 10.52
N ASP A 67 17.58 -6.08 11.12
CA ASP A 67 18.85 -6.26 10.40
C ASP A 67 18.95 -7.66 9.78
N HIS A 68 18.49 -8.70 10.50
CA HIS A 68 18.37 -10.04 9.94
C HIS A 68 17.45 -10.05 8.70
N LEU A 69 16.31 -9.37 8.75
CA LEU A 69 15.37 -9.28 7.62
C LEU A 69 15.96 -8.54 6.41
N ILE A 70 16.78 -7.50 6.61
CA ILE A 70 17.47 -6.79 5.53
C ILE A 70 18.34 -7.76 4.72
N SER A 71 19.04 -8.67 5.40
CA SER A 71 19.97 -9.60 4.77
C SER A 71 19.32 -10.86 4.18
N HIS A 72 18.12 -11.23 4.63
CA HIS A 72 17.52 -12.55 4.33
C HIS A 72 16.12 -12.50 3.72
N SER A 73 15.58 -11.32 3.43
CA SER A 73 14.22 -11.19 2.88
C SER A 73 14.10 -10.07 1.85
N PRO A 74 13.27 -10.24 0.80
CA PRO A 74 12.87 -9.13 -0.05
C PRO A 74 12.23 -8.03 0.80
N VAL A 75 12.49 -6.76 0.46
CA VAL A 75 12.07 -5.62 1.30
C VAL A 75 10.56 -5.54 1.51
N THR A 76 9.75 -5.91 0.52
CA THR A 76 8.30 -6.02 0.68
C THR A 76 7.91 -7.03 1.76
N THR A 77 8.55 -8.20 1.77
CA THR A 77 8.32 -9.26 2.77
C THR A 77 8.84 -8.82 4.13
N ALA A 78 10.03 -8.24 4.19
CA ALA A 78 10.62 -7.73 5.42
C ALA A 78 9.73 -6.64 6.06
N ASN A 79 9.25 -5.67 5.27
CA ASN A 79 8.32 -4.64 5.77
C ASN A 79 6.97 -5.20 6.21
N ARG A 80 6.48 -6.26 5.55
CA ARG A 80 5.28 -6.98 6.00
C ARG A 80 5.52 -7.62 7.37
N ARG A 81 6.65 -8.34 7.55
CA ARG A 81 7.04 -8.95 8.84
C ARG A 81 7.23 -7.92 9.95
N LEU A 82 7.89 -6.79 9.67
CA LEU A 82 8.04 -5.69 10.63
C LEU A 82 6.68 -5.09 11.02
N SER A 83 5.74 -5.02 10.07
CA SER A 83 4.37 -4.56 10.37
C SER A 83 3.60 -5.54 11.25
N THR A 84 3.78 -6.83 11.04
CA THR A 84 3.28 -7.89 11.93
C THR A 84 3.85 -7.73 13.34
N LEU A 85 5.16 -7.54 13.44
CA LEU A 85 5.86 -7.43 14.72
C LEU A 85 5.41 -6.22 15.54
N ARG A 86 5.20 -5.05 14.91
CA ARG A 86 4.57 -3.89 15.57
C ARG A 86 3.18 -4.23 16.10
N ARG A 87 2.35 -4.85 15.27
CA ARG A 87 0.98 -5.21 15.66
C ARG A 87 0.97 -6.20 16.82
N PHE A 88 1.93 -7.13 16.84
CA PHE A 88 2.13 -8.06 17.94
C PHE A 88 2.59 -7.36 19.22
N CYS A 89 3.54 -6.42 19.15
CA CYS A 89 3.98 -5.64 20.31
C CYS A 89 2.84 -4.79 20.91
N GLN A 90 2.03 -4.16 20.05
CA GLN A 90 0.81 -3.45 20.46
C GLN A 90 -0.19 -4.38 21.16
N PHE A 91 -0.41 -5.57 20.60
CA PHE A 91 -1.22 -6.60 21.24
C PHE A 91 -0.66 -6.97 22.62
N ALA A 92 0.63 -7.30 22.70
CA ALA A 92 1.27 -7.74 23.93
C ALA A 92 1.22 -6.65 25.02
N PHE A 93 1.42 -5.38 24.64
CA PHE A 93 1.22 -4.24 25.53
C PHE A 93 -0.24 -4.11 25.98
N SER A 94 -1.21 -4.18 25.07
CA SER A 94 -2.65 -4.08 25.40
C SER A 94 -3.15 -5.19 26.32
N GLN A 95 -2.49 -6.35 26.33
CA GLN A 95 -2.80 -7.49 27.19
C GLN A 95 -1.96 -7.53 28.47
N ASN A 96 -1.19 -6.47 28.78
CA ASN A 96 -0.26 -6.40 29.90
C ASN A 96 0.80 -7.53 29.91
N ILE A 97 1.11 -8.09 28.74
CA ILE A 97 2.20 -9.06 28.56
C ILE A 97 3.55 -8.33 28.53
N LEU A 98 3.57 -7.12 27.95
CA LEU A 98 4.71 -6.21 27.97
C LEU A 98 4.37 -4.96 28.80
N PRO A 99 5.33 -4.40 29.54
CA PRO A 99 5.12 -3.18 30.33
C PRO A 99 5.01 -1.91 29.46
N SER A 100 5.52 -1.95 28.23
CA SER A 100 5.47 -0.86 27.25
C SER A 100 5.50 -1.43 25.83
N ASP A 101 5.14 -0.65 24.80
CA ASP A 101 5.30 -1.05 23.40
C ASP A 101 6.76 -0.77 22.91
N PRO A 102 7.61 -1.81 22.75
CA PRO A 102 8.99 -1.65 22.28
C PRO A 102 9.10 -1.28 20.79
N SER A 103 7.99 -1.36 20.04
CA SER A 103 7.98 -1.22 18.59
C SER A 103 7.85 0.22 18.08
N ALA A 104 7.77 1.20 18.99
CA ALA A 104 7.58 2.62 18.67
C ALA A 104 8.59 3.16 17.65
N ASN A 105 9.86 2.73 17.73
CA ASN A 105 10.93 3.16 16.84
C ASN A 105 11.23 2.17 15.70
N LEU A 106 10.45 1.10 15.56
CA LEU A 106 10.67 0.06 14.55
C LEU A 106 10.19 0.53 13.18
N SER A 107 11.04 1.23 12.43
CA SER A 107 10.70 1.77 11.10
C SER A 107 10.68 0.69 10.01
N ASN A 108 10.10 1.03 8.85
CA ASN A 108 10.21 0.19 7.65
C ASN A 108 11.62 0.27 7.06
N ILE A 109 12.04 -0.78 6.37
CA ILE A 109 13.23 -0.79 5.52
C ILE A 109 12.90 0.06 4.30
N SER A 110 13.63 1.15 4.15
CA SER A 110 13.57 2.00 2.97
C SER A 110 14.61 1.48 1.97
N GLN A 111 14.17 1.16 0.76
CA GLN A 111 15.09 1.10 -0.36
C GLN A 111 15.19 2.50 -0.97
N PRO A 112 16.38 2.91 -1.46
CA PRO A 112 16.45 4.08 -2.31
C PRO A 112 15.46 3.88 -3.45
N LEU A 113 14.52 4.82 -3.59
CA LEU A 113 13.51 4.73 -4.64
C LEU A 113 14.21 4.70 -5.98
N THR A 114 13.87 3.72 -6.81
CA THR A 114 14.23 3.81 -8.23
C THR A 114 13.60 5.07 -8.82
N ALA A 115 14.19 5.62 -9.89
CA ALA A 115 13.60 6.77 -10.60
C ALA A 115 12.12 6.50 -10.97
N GLN A 116 11.81 5.25 -11.35
CA GLN A 116 10.45 4.81 -11.61
C GLN A 116 9.54 4.87 -10.38
N GLU A 117 9.99 4.39 -9.22
CA GLU A 117 9.20 4.45 -7.98
C GLU A 117 9.02 5.88 -7.46
N ALA A 118 10.01 6.75 -7.68
CA ALA A 118 9.89 8.17 -7.37
C ALA A 118 8.77 8.82 -8.21
N ILE A 119 8.73 8.53 -9.52
CA ILE A 119 7.65 8.97 -10.42
C ILE A 119 6.29 8.44 -9.95
N LEU A 120 6.20 7.14 -9.66
CA LEU A 120 4.95 6.51 -9.21
C LEU A 120 4.48 7.06 -7.86
N THR A 121 5.40 7.43 -6.97
CA THR A 121 5.08 8.06 -5.68
C THR A 121 4.50 9.45 -5.87
N ARG A 122 5.12 10.28 -6.72
CA ARG A 122 4.56 11.60 -7.05
C ARG A 122 3.22 11.49 -7.79
N PHE A 123 3.09 10.56 -8.72
CA PHE A 123 1.85 10.30 -9.44
C PHE A 123 0.73 9.83 -8.49
N ARG A 124 1.05 9.00 -7.50
CA ARG A 124 0.11 8.60 -6.44
C ARG A 124 -0.40 9.83 -5.68
N SER A 125 0.48 10.76 -5.30
CA SER A 125 0.09 11.98 -4.59
C SER A 125 -0.80 12.87 -5.46
N PHE A 126 -0.48 13.03 -6.74
CA PHE A 126 -1.32 13.73 -7.71
C PHE A 126 -2.73 13.13 -7.81
N LEU A 127 -2.85 11.81 -7.95
CA LEU A 127 -4.15 11.14 -7.99
C LEU A 127 -4.95 11.31 -6.69
N LYS A 128 -4.26 11.34 -5.53
CA LYS A 128 -4.90 11.64 -4.25
C LYS A 128 -5.44 13.07 -4.20
N SER A 129 -4.67 14.06 -4.68
CA SER A 129 -5.12 15.46 -4.72
C SER A 129 -6.31 15.68 -5.66
N GLU A 130 -6.45 14.84 -6.70
CA GLU A 130 -7.64 14.82 -7.56
C GLU A 130 -8.84 14.07 -6.94
N GLY A 131 -8.73 13.56 -5.71
CA GLY A 131 -9.81 12.84 -5.04
C GLY A 131 -10.03 11.40 -5.52
N ALA A 132 -9.05 10.78 -6.20
CA ALA A 132 -9.18 9.39 -6.63
C ALA A 132 -9.24 8.43 -5.43
N SER A 133 -10.15 7.45 -5.49
CA SER A 133 -10.28 6.42 -4.45
C SER A 133 -9.01 5.56 -4.34
N ILE A 134 -8.80 4.91 -3.19
CA ILE A 134 -7.65 4.01 -2.96
C ILE A 134 -7.59 2.89 -4.01
N VAL A 135 -8.75 2.32 -4.38
CA VAL A 135 -8.85 1.26 -5.40
C VAL A 135 -8.47 1.81 -6.78
N THR A 136 -8.98 2.99 -7.12
CA THR A 136 -8.66 3.70 -8.37
C THR A 136 -7.16 3.99 -8.46
N ILE A 137 -6.55 4.54 -7.41
CA ILE A 137 -5.11 4.81 -7.32
C ILE A 137 -4.31 3.52 -7.54
N LYS A 138 -4.69 2.41 -6.88
CA LYS A 138 -4.00 1.13 -7.06
C LYS A 138 -4.00 0.67 -8.52
N ASN A 139 -5.15 0.81 -9.19
CA ASN A 139 -5.32 0.43 -10.59
C ASN A 139 -4.46 1.30 -11.52
N TYR A 140 -4.48 2.63 -11.34
CA TYR A 140 -3.63 3.55 -12.09
C TYR A 140 -2.14 3.23 -11.90
N LEU A 141 -1.68 3.01 -10.67
CA LEU A 141 -0.27 2.68 -10.41
C LEU A 141 0.13 1.34 -11.02
N SER A 142 -0.78 0.35 -11.04
CA SER A 142 -0.53 -0.93 -11.70
C SER A 142 -0.37 -0.78 -13.21
N ASP A 143 -1.22 0.01 -13.84
CA ASP A 143 -1.16 0.24 -15.29
C ASP A 143 0.01 1.12 -15.68
N ALA A 144 0.31 2.15 -14.87
CA ALA A 144 1.48 3.01 -15.04
C ALA A 144 2.76 2.18 -15.03
N ARG A 145 2.95 1.27 -14.06
CA ARG A 145 4.11 0.34 -14.07
C ARG A 145 4.22 -0.44 -15.37
N TYR A 146 3.11 -0.95 -15.87
CA TYR A 146 3.08 -1.70 -17.13
C TYR A 146 3.47 -0.82 -18.32
N PHE A 147 2.97 0.42 -18.38
CA PHE A 147 3.37 1.38 -19.41
C PHE A 147 4.86 1.72 -19.32
N MET A 148 5.38 2.01 -18.14
CA MET A 148 6.81 2.31 -17.93
C MET A 148 7.73 1.13 -18.28
N GLN A 149 7.24 -0.11 -18.13
CA GLN A 149 7.96 -1.30 -18.60
C GLN A 149 8.00 -1.38 -20.14
N PHE A 150 6.90 -0.97 -20.80
CA PHE A 150 6.81 -0.94 -22.26
C PHE A 150 7.59 0.24 -22.88
N SER A 151 7.52 1.42 -22.27
CA SER A 151 8.19 2.65 -22.68
C SER A 151 9.04 3.20 -21.54
N PRO A 152 10.27 2.70 -21.35
CA PRO A 152 11.18 3.17 -20.29
C PRO A 152 11.53 4.65 -20.41
N GLN A 153 11.50 5.20 -21.64
CA GLN A 153 11.74 6.61 -21.93
C GLN A 153 10.51 7.50 -21.67
N LEU A 154 9.36 6.91 -21.34
CA LEU A 154 8.10 7.61 -21.05
C LEU A 154 7.64 8.51 -22.19
N ASP A 155 7.73 7.98 -23.41
CA ASP A 155 7.34 8.68 -24.63
C ASP A 155 5.88 9.19 -24.53
N PRO A 156 5.63 10.50 -24.73
CA PRO A 156 4.29 11.05 -24.81
C PRO A 156 3.44 10.49 -25.96
N ASP A 157 4.06 10.02 -27.06
CA ASP A 157 3.34 9.37 -28.14
C ASP A 157 2.91 7.95 -27.73
N LEU A 158 1.60 7.78 -27.58
CA LEU A 158 0.98 6.52 -27.16
C LEU A 158 0.54 5.64 -28.33
N SER A 159 0.89 5.97 -29.58
CA SER A 159 0.43 5.23 -30.76
C SER A 159 0.90 3.77 -30.75
N ALA A 160 2.21 3.54 -30.56
CA ALA A 160 2.78 2.21 -30.47
C ALA A 160 2.24 1.42 -29.26
N TYR A 161 2.06 2.09 -28.12
CA TYR A 161 1.48 1.47 -26.92
C TYR A 161 0.01 1.10 -27.12
N THR A 162 -0.76 1.92 -27.84
CA THR A 162 -2.17 1.67 -28.15
C THR A 162 -2.32 0.41 -29.00
N LEU A 163 -1.50 0.27 -30.06
CA LEU A 163 -1.48 -0.93 -30.90
C LEU A 163 -1.12 -2.18 -30.09
N HIS A 164 -0.10 -2.09 -29.23
CA HIS A 164 0.29 -3.17 -28.32
C HIS A 164 -0.85 -3.59 -27.39
N LEU A 165 -1.54 -2.63 -26.78
CA LEU A 165 -2.65 -2.91 -25.86
C LEU A 165 -3.84 -3.58 -26.55
N GLN A 166 -4.19 -3.13 -27.76
CA GLN A 166 -5.28 -3.69 -28.56
C GLN A 166 -4.98 -5.13 -28.99
N ALA A 167 -3.72 -5.45 -29.30
CA ALA A 167 -3.30 -6.80 -29.67
C ALA A 167 -3.23 -7.75 -28.46
N THR A 168 -2.91 -7.22 -27.26
CA THR A 168 -2.57 -8.06 -26.08
C THR A 168 -3.73 -8.28 -25.13
N PHE A 169 -4.67 -7.33 -25.01
CA PHE A 169 -5.69 -7.33 -23.97
C PHE A 169 -7.10 -7.18 -24.52
N SER A 170 -8.10 -7.53 -23.69
CA SER A 170 -9.51 -7.26 -24.01
C SER A 170 -9.74 -5.76 -24.23
N PRO A 171 -10.74 -5.35 -25.04
CA PRO A 171 -11.01 -3.95 -25.34
C PRO A 171 -11.15 -3.07 -24.07
N SER A 172 -11.87 -3.57 -23.05
CA SER A 172 -12.04 -2.85 -21.78
C SER A 172 -10.73 -2.67 -21.00
N THR A 173 -9.87 -3.69 -20.99
CA THR A 173 -8.57 -3.63 -20.33
C THR A 173 -7.61 -2.72 -21.07
N ALA A 174 -7.60 -2.79 -22.40
CA ALA A 174 -6.80 -1.92 -23.26
C ALA A 174 -7.19 -0.44 -23.05
N LEU A 175 -8.48 -0.12 -23.07
CA LEU A 175 -8.97 1.24 -22.81
C LEU A 175 -8.59 1.76 -21.42
N ARG A 176 -8.73 0.91 -20.39
CA ARG A 176 -8.34 1.26 -19.01
C ARG A 176 -6.85 1.57 -18.91
N ARG A 177 -5.99 0.69 -19.45
CA ARG A 177 -4.54 0.87 -19.45
C ARG A 177 -4.11 2.10 -20.25
N LEU A 178 -4.71 2.33 -21.41
CA LEU A 178 -4.47 3.51 -22.23
C LEU A 178 -4.85 4.80 -21.49
N SER A 179 -6.00 4.79 -20.79
CA SER A 179 -6.43 5.93 -19.96
C SER A 179 -5.45 6.22 -18.83
N SER A 180 -4.91 5.17 -18.19
CA SER A 180 -3.86 5.28 -17.18
C SER A 180 -2.56 5.87 -17.72
N ALA A 181 -2.12 5.43 -18.91
CA ALA A 181 -0.93 5.96 -19.57
C ALA A 181 -1.10 7.44 -19.96
N LYS A 182 -2.23 7.80 -20.58
CA LYS A 182 -2.57 9.20 -20.89
C LYS A 182 -2.50 10.09 -19.65
N LYS A 183 -3.07 9.63 -18.54
CA LYS A 183 -3.09 10.39 -17.29
C LYS A 183 -1.69 10.53 -16.67
N LEU A 184 -0.85 9.50 -16.77
CA LEU A 184 0.55 9.57 -16.33
C LEU A 184 1.36 10.55 -17.19
N VAL A 185 1.24 10.50 -18.52
CA VAL A 185 1.91 11.42 -19.45
C VAL A 185 1.48 12.86 -19.17
N TYR A 186 0.17 13.09 -19.03
CA TYR A 186 -0.36 14.40 -18.62
C TYR A 186 0.26 14.88 -17.30
N PHE A 187 0.31 14.02 -16.29
CA PHE A 187 0.92 14.34 -15.01
C PHE A 187 2.39 14.74 -15.15
N LEU A 188 3.18 13.99 -15.93
CA LEU A 188 4.60 14.26 -16.16
C LEU A 188 4.83 15.58 -16.89
N GLN A 189 3.99 15.89 -17.88
CA GLN A 189 4.03 17.15 -18.62
C GLN A 189 3.55 18.36 -17.80
N SER A 190 2.68 18.13 -16.82
CA SER A 190 2.10 19.17 -15.97
C SER A 190 2.93 19.48 -14.71
N GLN A 191 4.07 18.82 -14.51
CA GLN A 191 4.97 19.17 -13.41
C GLN A 191 5.75 20.45 -13.76
N PRO A 192 6.02 21.36 -12.79
CA PRO A 192 7.05 22.35 -12.98
C PRO A 192 8.37 21.64 -13.30
N PRO A 193 9.21 22.18 -14.21
CA PRO A 193 10.51 21.60 -14.49
C PRO A 193 11.27 21.42 -13.18
N LEU A 194 11.96 20.27 -13.05
CA LEU A 194 12.85 20.04 -11.90
C LEU A 194 13.77 21.26 -11.77
N PRO A 195 13.98 21.81 -10.56
CA PRO A 195 15.03 22.80 -10.39
C PRO A 195 16.32 22.21 -10.98
N PRO A 196 17.08 22.97 -11.79
CA PRO A 196 18.37 22.52 -12.27
C PRO A 196 19.15 21.96 -11.09
N LEU A 197 19.81 20.81 -11.27
CA LEU A 197 20.80 20.34 -10.31
C LEU A 197 21.72 21.55 -10.07
N GLU A 198 21.72 22.12 -8.86
CA GLU A 198 22.68 23.16 -8.51
C GLU A 198 24.06 22.54 -8.74
N THR A 199 24.67 22.85 -9.89
CA THR A 199 26.09 22.63 -10.06
C THR A 199 26.72 23.43 -8.95
N PRO A 200 27.50 22.79 -8.04
CA PRO A 200 28.18 23.54 -7.00
C PRO A 200 28.97 24.65 -7.70
N PRO A 201 28.94 25.88 -7.14
CA PRO A 201 29.66 26.99 -7.73
C PRO A 201 31.11 26.55 -8.00
N PRO A 202 31.70 26.95 -9.15
CA PRO A 202 33.08 26.62 -9.45
C PRO A 202 33.94 27.01 -8.24
N ALA A 203 34.74 26.05 -7.77
CA ALA A 203 35.64 26.27 -6.64
C ALA A 203 36.41 27.57 -6.87
N PRO A 204 36.52 28.45 -5.86
CA PRO A 204 37.24 29.71 -6.02
C PRO A 204 38.65 29.40 -6.52
N GLU A 205 38.96 29.96 -7.67
CA GLU A 205 40.25 29.88 -8.34
C GLU A 205 41.33 30.28 -7.32
N LEU A 206 42.20 29.32 -6.98
CA LEU A 206 43.30 29.55 -6.06
C LEU A 206 44.25 30.56 -6.69
N VAL A 207 44.07 31.84 -6.35
CA VAL A 207 45.08 32.87 -6.61
C VAL A 207 46.33 32.47 -5.82
N PRO A 208 47.50 32.28 -6.46
CA PRO A 208 48.72 31.96 -5.72
C PRO A 208 49.15 33.19 -4.93
N THR A 209 48.97 33.16 -3.61
CA THR A 209 49.62 34.14 -2.74
C THR A 209 51.14 33.89 -2.71
N PRO A 210 51.98 34.94 -2.78
CA PRO A 210 53.43 34.79 -2.77
C PRO A 210 53.92 34.21 -1.45
N ILE A 211 54.80 33.21 -1.57
CA ILE A 211 55.52 32.59 -0.46
C ILE A 211 56.53 33.62 0.06
N THR A 212 56.40 34.01 1.33
CA THR A 212 57.48 34.71 2.04
C THR A 212 57.96 33.76 3.15
N PRO A 213 59.25 33.38 3.18
CA PRO A 213 59.77 32.41 4.14
C PRO A 213 60.13 33.12 5.45
N GLU A 214 60.37 32.31 6.50
CA GLU A 214 60.80 32.63 7.88
C GLU A 214 59.71 32.40 8.92
N THR A 215 59.90 31.68 10.03
CA THR A 215 61.11 31.11 10.63
C THR A 215 60.67 29.97 11.56
N TYR A 216 61.39 28.85 11.52
CA TYR A 216 61.33 27.82 12.55
C TYR A 216 61.96 28.39 13.83
N LEU A 217 61.26 28.37 14.96
CA LEU A 217 61.93 28.13 16.23
C LEU A 217 60.99 27.37 17.18
N SER A 218 61.48 26.22 17.60
CA SER A 218 60.97 25.38 18.68
C SER A 218 61.01 26.14 20.01
N GLU A 219 60.01 25.97 20.85
CA GLU A 219 60.20 26.06 22.30
C GLU A 219 59.30 25.02 23.00
N VAL A 220 59.88 24.42 24.02
CA VAL A 220 59.44 23.23 24.77
C VAL A 220 59.14 23.67 26.21
N VAL A 221 58.38 22.85 26.95
CA VAL A 221 58.28 22.76 28.45
C VAL A 221 57.12 23.62 29.05
N PRO A 222 56.43 23.22 30.16
CA PRO A 222 55.02 22.80 30.18
C PRO A 222 54.21 23.54 31.29
N GLU A 223 53.16 22.90 31.82
CA GLU A 223 52.55 23.16 33.15
C GLU A 223 51.41 24.20 33.17
N ASP A 224 50.16 23.73 33.17
CA ASP A 224 49.24 23.78 34.34
C ASP A 224 47.79 23.48 33.89
N LEU A 225 47.10 22.63 34.65
CA LEU A 225 45.69 22.24 34.43
C LEU A 225 44.75 23.26 35.10
N PRO A 226 43.59 23.56 34.50
CA PRO A 226 42.39 23.76 35.29
C PRO A 226 41.33 22.65 35.08
N PRO A 227 40.55 22.33 36.13
CA PRO A 227 39.75 21.10 36.24
C PRO A 227 38.47 21.08 35.37
N PRO A 228 37.88 19.89 35.14
CA PRO A 228 36.65 19.74 34.38
C PRO A 228 35.43 20.32 35.14
N PRO A 229 34.42 20.85 34.41
CA PRO A 229 33.22 21.44 35.02
C PRO A 229 32.32 20.38 35.69
N PRO A 230 31.58 20.75 36.75
CA PRO A 230 30.77 19.84 37.55
C PRO A 230 29.48 19.36 36.83
N PRO A 231 28.91 18.22 37.25
CA PRO A 231 27.68 17.67 36.67
C PRO A 231 26.45 18.48 37.07
N ILE A 232 25.60 18.80 36.09
CA ILE A 232 24.31 19.49 36.30
C ILE A 232 23.27 18.46 36.82
N PRO A 233 22.53 18.75 37.91
CA PRO A 233 21.61 17.83 38.53
C PRO A 233 20.25 17.71 37.81
N SER A 234 19.71 16.49 37.85
CA SER A 234 18.31 16.17 37.57
C SER A 234 17.35 16.92 38.50
N SER A 235 16.44 17.74 37.94
CA SER A 235 15.02 17.81 38.32
C SER A 235 14.29 18.91 37.56
N SER A 236 12.98 18.68 37.36
CA SER A 236 11.94 19.67 37.04
C SER A 236 11.72 20.01 35.57
N ASN A 237 11.04 19.10 34.86
CA ASN A 237 10.07 19.46 33.84
C ASN A 237 8.74 18.72 34.11
N GLN A 238 8.10 19.06 35.23
CA GLN A 238 6.72 18.70 35.54
C GLN A 238 5.70 19.80 35.15
N THR A 239 6.10 20.80 34.35
CA THR A 239 5.25 21.97 34.10
C THR A 239 4.88 22.17 32.62
N LEU A 240 5.13 21.20 31.74
CA LEU A 240 4.76 21.30 30.31
C LEU A 240 3.94 20.12 29.78
N LEU A 241 3.16 19.46 30.66
CA LEU A 241 2.23 18.39 30.30
C LEU A 241 0.79 18.57 30.83
N ASN A 242 0.45 19.76 31.34
CA ASN A 242 -0.89 20.08 31.85
C ASN A 242 -1.73 21.00 30.93
N GLN A 243 -1.42 21.09 29.62
CA GLN A 243 -2.23 21.89 28.66
C GLN A 243 -2.58 21.16 27.36
N LEU A 244 -2.85 19.85 27.41
CA LEU A 244 -3.55 19.17 26.31
C LEU A 244 -4.84 18.54 26.86
N ASP A 245 -5.84 19.40 26.97
CA ASP A 245 -7.26 19.06 27.06
C ASP A 245 -7.67 18.35 25.75
N LEU A 246 -7.79 17.02 25.80
CA LEU A 246 -8.40 16.21 24.75
C LEU A 246 -9.88 16.00 25.06
N SER A 247 -10.65 17.08 24.97
CA SER A 247 -12.11 17.01 24.90
C SER A 247 -12.51 16.54 23.49
N PHE A 248 -13.00 15.30 23.40
CA PHE A 248 -13.65 14.76 22.19
C PHE A 248 -15.02 15.43 22.00
N PRO A 249 -15.44 15.74 20.76
CA PRO A 249 -16.78 16.26 20.49
C PRO A 249 -17.86 15.17 20.66
N PRO A 250 -19.09 15.56 21.04
CA PRO A 250 -20.16 14.61 21.30
C PRO A 250 -20.72 14.01 20.01
N GLU A 251 -21.06 12.74 20.14
CA GLU A 251 -21.74 11.86 19.21
C GLU A 251 -23.14 12.41 18.87
N ILE A 252 -23.39 12.69 17.58
CA ILE A 252 -24.75 13.04 17.10
C ILE A 252 -25.55 11.75 16.99
N SER A 253 -26.42 11.55 17.96
CA SER A 253 -27.46 10.51 17.99
C SER A 253 -28.57 10.88 16.99
N HIS A 254 -28.67 10.12 15.90
CA HIS A 254 -29.94 9.98 15.19
C HIS A 254 -30.57 8.65 15.57
N GLU A 255 -31.57 8.78 16.43
CA GLU A 255 -32.53 7.76 16.83
C GLU A 255 -33.34 7.32 15.60
N THR A 256 -33.29 6.04 15.23
CA THR A 256 -34.30 5.43 14.37
C THR A 256 -34.64 4.08 14.98
N SER A 257 -35.84 4.03 15.55
CA SER A 257 -36.42 2.88 16.23
C SER A 257 -36.57 1.69 15.27
N ILE A 258 -36.06 0.52 15.66
CA ILE A 258 -36.36 -0.78 15.03
C ILE A 258 -36.92 -1.70 16.14
N PRO A 259 -38.06 -2.38 15.93
CA PRO A 259 -38.71 -3.19 16.97
C PRO A 259 -37.93 -4.48 17.31
N PRO A 260 -38.19 -5.10 18.48
CA PRO A 260 -37.40 -6.21 19.00
C PRO A 260 -37.63 -7.50 18.19
N SER A 261 -36.54 -8.24 17.95
CA SER A 261 -36.56 -9.56 17.32
C SER A 261 -37.01 -10.65 18.31
N PRO A 262 -37.71 -11.70 17.85
CA PRO A 262 -38.24 -12.78 18.70
C PRO A 262 -37.15 -13.74 19.22
N PRO A 263 -37.43 -14.54 20.27
CA PRO A 263 -36.44 -15.36 20.96
C PRO A 263 -36.01 -16.60 20.15
N PRO A 264 -34.86 -17.23 20.48
CA PRO A 264 -34.32 -18.33 19.69
C PRO A 264 -35.03 -19.65 20.00
N SER A 265 -35.10 -20.52 19.01
CA SER A 265 -35.50 -21.94 19.14
C SER A 265 -34.48 -22.83 18.41
N PRO A 266 -34.41 -24.13 18.74
CA PRO A 266 -33.17 -24.75 19.22
C PRO A 266 -32.27 -25.37 18.14
N VAL A 267 -31.04 -25.60 18.55
CA VAL A 267 -29.94 -26.27 17.84
C VAL A 267 -30.28 -27.71 17.46
N SER A 268 -30.04 -28.09 16.20
CA SER A 268 -29.57 -29.43 15.82
C SER A 268 -28.93 -29.47 14.42
N PRO A 269 -28.07 -30.46 14.14
CA PRO A 269 -26.87 -30.29 13.33
C PRO A 269 -27.00 -30.86 11.91
N ASN A 270 -26.38 -30.22 10.93
CA ASN A 270 -25.35 -30.83 10.07
C ASN A 270 -24.95 -29.90 8.92
N ARG A 271 -23.64 -29.86 8.68
CA ARG A 271 -22.95 -29.04 7.69
C ARG A 271 -22.81 -29.83 6.39
N THR A 272 -23.47 -29.39 5.32
CA THR A 272 -23.05 -29.62 3.94
C THR A 272 -23.05 -28.28 3.19
N THR A 273 -21.98 -28.07 2.44
CA THR A 273 -21.60 -26.80 1.80
C THR A 273 -22.56 -26.42 0.68
N SER A 274 -23.33 -25.33 0.84
CA SER A 274 -24.12 -24.71 -0.24
C SER A 274 -23.34 -23.55 -0.87
N TYR A 275 -22.97 -23.72 -2.14
CA TYR A 275 -22.44 -22.66 -3.00
C TYR A 275 -23.59 -21.75 -3.47
N SER A 276 -23.33 -20.45 -3.36
CA SER A 276 -24.10 -19.27 -3.81
C SER A 276 -25.15 -19.50 -4.92
N THR A 277 -26.39 -19.76 -4.52
CA THR A 277 -27.58 -19.72 -5.39
C THR A 277 -27.88 -18.30 -5.90
N SER A 278 -27.54 -17.27 -5.11
CA SER A 278 -27.76 -15.85 -5.44
C SER A 278 -27.00 -15.37 -6.69
N ARG A 279 -25.75 -15.80 -6.87
CA ARG A 279 -24.93 -15.39 -8.03
C ARG A 279 -25.40 -16.06 -9.33
N LEU A 280 -25.77 -17.34 -9.29
CA LEU A 280 -26.31 -18.04 -10.45
C LEU A 280 -27.68 -17.47 -10.88
N SER A 281 -28.59 -17.22 -9.92
CA SER A 281 -29.89 -16.61 -10.22
C SER A 281 -29.74 -15.22 -10.86
N THR A 282 -28.79 -14.42 -10.38
CA THR A 282 -28.53 -13.08 -10.96
C THR A 282 -27.98 -13.18 -12.39
N ILE A 283 -27.07 -14.13 -12.66
CA ILE A 283 -26.53 -14.36 -14.01
C ILE A 283 -27.63 -14.84 -14.95
N ILE A 284 -28.50 -15.76 -14.51
CA ILE A 284 -29.62 -16.26 -15.32
C ILE A 284 -30.57 -15.10 -15.68
N ILE A 285 -30.95 -14.25 -14.72
CA ILE A 285 -31.83 -13.09 -14.95
C ILE A 285 -31.22 -12.12 -15.97
N ILE A 286 -29.92 -11.83 -15.87
CA ILE A 286 -29.23 -10.92 -16.81
C ILE A 286 -29.22 -11.53 -18.22
N VAL A 287 -28.91 -12.82 -18.36
CA VAL A 287 -28.89 -13.49 -19.67
C VAL A 287 -30.29 -13.49 -20.30
N THR A 288 -31.34 -13.73 -19.52
CA THR A 288 -32.73 -13.70 -20.03
C THR A 288 -33.13 -12.29 -20.47
N LEU A 289 -32.80 -11.25 -19.69
CA LEU A 289 -33.09 -9.86 -20.05
C LEU A 289 -32.39 -9.43 -21.35
N VAL A 290 -31.10 -9.76 -21.50
CA VAL A 290 -30.35 -9.45 -22.73
C VAL A 290 -30.95 -10.18 -23.93
N GLY A 291 -31.36 -11.45 -23.76
CA GLY A 291 -32.07 -12.21 -24.80
C GLY A 291 -33.36 -11.51 -25.25
N CYS A 292 -34.22 -11.12 -24.32
CA CYS A 292 -35.48 -10.44 -24.63
C CYS A 292 -35.25 -9.10 -25.36
N ILE A 293 -34.24 -8.32 -24.96
CA ILE A 293 -33.89 -7.05 -25.61
C ILE A 293 -33.44 -7.29 -27.06
N LEU A 294 -32.59 -8.28 -27.31
CA LEU A 294 -32.13 -8.60 -28.67
C LEU A 294 -33.30 -9.08 -29.55
N THR A 295 -34.21 -9.89 -29.02
CA THR A 295 -35.41 -10.31 -29.77
C THR A 295 -36.32 -9.14 -30.09
N ALA A 296 -36.52 -8.19 -29.16
CA ALA A 296 -37.31 -6.99 -29.39
C ALA A 296 -36.67 -6.07 -30.45
N ILE A 297 -35.34 -5.92 -30.43
CA ILE A 297 -34.62 -5.15 -31.46
C ILE A 297 -34.74 -5.83 -32.82
N ALA A 298 -34.58 -7.14 -32.91
CA ALA A 298 -34.73 -7.87 -34.17
C ALA A 298 -36.16 -7.74 -34.74
N ALA A 299 -37.18 -7.86 -33.89
CA ALA A 299 -38.58 -7.65 -34.29
C ALA A 299 -38.84 -6.20 -34.75
N TYR A 300 -38.26 -5.21 -34.06
CA TYR A 300 -38.36 -3.80 -34.44
C TYR A 300 -37.68 -3.50 -35.79
N LEU A 301 -36.54 -4.12 -36.07
CA LEU A 301 -35.83 -3.97 -37.35
C LEU A 301 -36.59 -4.65 -38.49
N LEU A 302 -37.19 -5.82 -38.26
CA LEU A 302 -38.07 -6.49 -39.23
C LEU A 302 -39.36 -5.70 -39.49
N ALA A 303 -39.93 -5.05 -38.47
CA ALA A 303 -41.11 -4.19 -38.63
C ALA A 303 -40.81 -2.89 -39.39
N ARG A 304 -39.54 -2.49 -39.51
CA ARG A 304 -39.08 -1.30 -40.24
C ARG A 304 -38.61 -1.57 -41.66
N SER A 305 -38.46 -2.84 -42.06
CA SER A 305 -38.19 -3.16 -43.47
C SER A 305 -39.51 -3.11 -44.25
N GLU A 306 -39.83 -1.94 -44.81
CA GLU A 306 -40.87 -1.81 -45.85
C GLU A 306 -40.53 -2.69 -47.07
N PRO A 307 -41.50 -3.37 -47.69
CA PRO A 307 -41.28 -4.16 -48.90
C PRO A 307 -40.98 -3.23 -50.09
N GLY A 308 -39.75 -3.30 -50.60
CA GLY A 308 -39.33 -2.58 -51.79
C GLY A 308 -40.24 -2.87 -52.99
N GLN A 309 -40.63 -1.80 -53.68
CA GLN A 309 -41.37 -1.84 -54.95
C GLN A 309 -40.74 -2.82 -55.94
N ILE A 310 -41.57 -3.75 -56.41
CA ILE A 310 -41.28 -4.58 -57.58
C ILE A 310 -41.36 -3.66 -58.80
N ILE A 311 -40.21 -3.37 -59.41
CA ILE A 311 -40.13 -2.79 -60.76
C ILE A 311 -40.40 -3.94 -61.73
N ASP A 312 -41.52 -3.86 -62.43
CA ASP A 312 -41.97 -4.82 -63.43
C ASP A 312 -41.28 -4.55 -64.78
N PRO A 313 -40.55 -5.51 -65.39
CA PRO A 313 -39.90 -5.31 -66.68
C PRO A 313 -40.59 -6.16 -67.75
N SER A 314 -41.69 -5.70 -68.37
CA SER A 314 -42.17 -6.22 -69.66
C SER A 314 -43.37 -5.43 -70.22
N SER A 315 -43.20 -4.87 -71.44
CA SER A 315 -44.19 -4.40 -72.44
C SER A 315 -44.07 -2.91 -72.76
N THR A 316 -44.06 -2.37 -73.98
CA THR A 316 -44.17 -2.87 -75.36
C THR A 316 -43.91 -1.64 -76.29
N SER A 317 -43.08 -1.82 -77.31
CA SER A 317 -43.12 -1.25 -78.68
C SER A 317 -43.65 0.17 -79.01
N GLN A 318 -42.74 1.01 -79.55
CA GLN A 318 -42.82 1.89 -80.77
C GLN A 318 -43.94 2.95 -80.97
N PRO A 319 -43.83 3.93 -81.91
CA PRO A 319 -42.67 4.55 -82.60
C PRO A 319 -42.69 6.12 -82.63
N LEU A 320 -41.65 6.70 -83.26
CA LEU A 320 -41.46 8.12 -83.63
C LEU A 320 -42.65 8.79 -84.37
N PRO A 321 -42.72 10.12 -84.32
CA PRO A 321 -42.33 10.93 -85.48
C PRO A 321 -41.17 11.90 -85.23
#